data_AF-A0A258L1A4-F1
#
_entry.id   AF-A0A258L1A4-F1
#
_cell.length_a   1.000
_cell.length_b   1.000
_cell.length_c   1.000
_cell.angle_alpha   90.00
_cell.angle_beta   90.00
_cell.angle_gamma   90.00
#
_symmetry.space_group_name_H-M   'P 1'
#
loop_
_entity.id
_entity.type
_entity.pdbx_description
1 polymer ?
#
loop_
_entity_poly.entity_id
_entity_poly.type
_entity_poly.pdbx_seq_one_letter_code
_entity_poly.pdbx_strand_id
1 'polypeptide(L)'
;MVDDPACHYCRRWNKEVGGGYSRTAEGRAAPLKRVGRDSKILAGFAPVIYTPTFILAQNGRELGRITGYPGQLYFWEELSQMMSSAGINTKG
;
A
#
# COMPACT_ATOMS: atom_id res chain seq x y z
N MET A 1 -0.06 4.28 -0.31
CA MET A 1 -0.26 4.29 1.15
C MET A 1 -0.95 5.57 1.54
N VAL A 2 -2.10 5.44 2.20
CA VAL A 2 -2.72 6.54 2.93
C VAL A 2 -2.02 6.67 4.27
N ASP A 3 -1.45 7.84 4.51
CA ASP A 3 -0.52 8.16 5.59
C ASP A 3 -1.11 9.24 6.50
N ASP A 4 -0.62 9.31 7.73
CA ASP A 4 -0.96 10.34 8.70
C ASP A 4 0.29 10.62 9.56
N PRO A 5 0.74 11.87 9.72
CA PRO A 5 1.92 12.20 10.52
C PRO A 5 1.89 11.64 11.95
N ALA A 6 0.71 11.58 12.58
CA ALA A 6 0.53 11.07 13.94
C ALA A 6 0.58 9.52 14.00
N CYS A 7 0.40 8.83 12.88
CA CYS A 7 0.28 7.37 12.81
C CYS A 7 1.58 6.63 13.14
N HIS A 8 1.59 5.97 14.30
CA HIS A 8 2.69 5.12 14.75
C HIS A 8 3.01 3.98 13.76
N TYR A 9 1.99 3.28 13.28
CA TYR A 9 2.16 2.15 12.35
C TYR A 9 2.66 2.58 10.97
N CYS A 10 2.36 3.80 10.53
CA CYS A 10 2.85 4.37 9.29
C CYS A 10 4.35 4.61 9.38
N ARG A 11 4.81 5.22 10.50
CA ARG A 11 6.24 5.36 10.80
C ARG A 11 6.95 4.02 10.87
N ARG A 12 6.30 3.01 11.47
CA ARG A 12 6.84 1.65 11.55
C ARG A 12 7.05 1.03 10.16
N TRP A 13 6.05 1.10 9.27
CA TRP A 13 6.19 0.62 7.89
C TRP A 13 7.31 1.36 7.13
N ASN A 14 7.44 2.67 7.34
CA ASN A 14 8.50 3.46 6.69
C ASN A 14 9.91 2.97 7.07
N LYS A 15 10.11 2.65 8.35
CA LYS A 15 11.38 2.15 8.88
C LYS A 15 11.70 0.74 8.39
N GLU A 16 10.71 -0.14 8.38
CA GLU A 16 10.93 -1.57 8.10
C GLU A 16 10.93 -1.88 6.59
N VAL A 17 10.06 -1.22 5.82
CA VAL A 17 9.81 -1.54 4.40
C VAL A 17 10.03 -0.35 3.48
N GLY A 18 9.53 0.83 3.87
CA GLY A 18 9.37 1.98 2.97
C GLY A 18 10.67 2.45 2.30
N GLY A 19 11.81 2.40 2.99
CA GLY A 19 13.11 2.79 2.41
C GLY A 19 13.65 1.81 1.34
N GLY A 20 13.20 0.55 1.35
CA GLY A 20 13.59 -0.47 0.38
C GLY A 20 12.58 -0.70 -0.73
N TYR A 21 11.32 -0.32 -0.51
CA TYR A 21 10.17 -0.72 -1.33
C TYR A 21 10.37 -0.49 -2.83
N SER A 22 10.82 0.69 -3.26
CA SER A 22 11.00 1.01 -4.69
C SER A 22 12.05 0.15 -5.40
N ARG A 23 12.91 -0.53 -4.67
CA ARG A 23 13.95 -1.41 -5.21
C ARG A 23 13.48 -2.85 -5.40
N THR A 24 12.34 -3.23 -4.83
CA THR A 24 11.77 -4.59 -4.95
C THR A 24 11.02 -4.76 -6.27
N ALA A 25 10.69 -6.00 -6.64
CA ALA A 25 9.87 -6.27 -7.82
C ALA A 25 8.46 -5.69 -7.65
N GLU A 26 7.88 -5.82 -6.46
CA GLU A 26 6.58 -5.27 -6.09
C GLU A 26 6.56 -3.75 -6.20
N GLY A 27 7.57 -3.06 -5.66
CA GLY A 27 7.61 -1.60 -5.71
C GLY A 27 7.88 -1.04 -7.11
N ARG A 28 8.50 -1.82 -8.00
CA ARG A 28 8.62 -1.47 -9.43
C ARG A 28 7.30 -1.69 -10.18
N ALA A 29 6.61 -2.79 -9.90
CA ALA A 29 5.33 -3.12 -10.53
C ALA A 29 4.18 -2.24 -10.01
N ALA A 30 4.23 -1.84 -8.74
CA ALA A 30 3.26 -0.97 -8.08
C ALA A 30 3.97 0.16 -7.31
N PRO A 31 4.42 1.24 -8.00
CA PRO A 31 5.11 2.35 -7.36
C PRO A 31 4.31 3.00 -6.24
N LEU A 32 4.94 3.15 -5.06
CA LEU A 32 4.29 3.70 -3.89
C LEU A 32 4.02 5.21 -4.05
N LYS A 33 2.75 5.61 -3.92
CA LYS A 33 2.35 7.00 -3.65
C LYS A 33 1.89 7.15 -2.21
N ARG A 34 2.30 8.25 -1.56
CA ARG A 34 1.86 8.63 -0.21
C ARG A 34 0.90 9.79 -0.28
N VAL A 35 -0.24 9.65 0.38
CA VAL A 35 -1.27 10.69 0.42
C VAL A 35 -1.96 10.73 1.78
N GLY A 36 -2.48 11.88 2.18
CA GLY A 36 -3.39 11.97 3.33
C GLY A 36 -4.79 11.42 3.00
N ARG A 37 -5.61 11.19 4.04
CA ARG A 37 -7.00 10.71 3.90
C ARG A 37 -7.86 11.63 3.04
N ASP A 38 -7.60 12.95 3.05
CA ASP A 38 -8.39 13.95 2.31
C ASP A 38 -7.86 14.21 0.89
N SER A 39 -6.95 13.37 0.39
CA SER A 39 -6.38 13.57 -0.94
C SER A 39 -7.40 13.32 -2.04
N LYS A 40 -7.47 14.25 -3.00
CA LYS A 40 -8.31 14.12 -4.20
C LYS A 40 -8.02 12.87 -5.03
N ILE A 41 -6.82 12.26 -4.91
CA ILE A 41 -6.51 11.00 -5.61
C ILE A 41 -7.36 9.82 -5.12
N LEU A 42 -7.94 9.94 -3.92
CA LEU A 42 -8.82 8.93 -3.33
C LEU A 42 -10.29 9.15 -3.73
N ALA A 43 -10.59 10.17 -4.54
CA ALA A 43 -11.94 10.40 -5.04
C ALA A 43 -12.42 9.18 -5.84
N GLY A 44 -13.59 8.64 -5.46
CA GLY A 44 -14.16 7.44 -6.05
C GLY A 44 -13.68 6.12 -5.42
N PHE A 45 -12.75 6.15 -4.46
CA PHE A 45 -12.39 4.96 -3.67
C PHE A 45 -13.27 4.87 -2.43
N ALA A 46 -13.42 3.66 -1.89
CA ALA A 46 -14.11 3.50 -0.62
C ALA A 46 -13.34 4.24 0.50
N PRO A 47 -14.02 4.88 1.47
CA PRO A 47 -13.37 5.66 2.51
C PRO A 47 -12.26 4.91 3.23
N VAL A 48 -11.23 5.65 3.64
CA VAL A 48 -10.11 5.11 4.42
C VAL A 48 -10.25 5.54 5.87
N ILE A 49 -10.63 4.59 6.71
CA ILE A 49 -10.87 4.83 8.14
C ILE A 49 -9.57 4.72 8.95
N TYR A 50 -8.73 3.73 8.63
CA TYR A 50 -7.50 3.44 9.38
C TYR A 50 -6.24 3.76 8.58
N THR A 51 -5.16 4.11 9.29
CA THR A 51 -3.83 4.32 8.71
C THR A 51 -2.78 3.42 9.38
N PRO A 52 -1.80 2.88 8.64
CA PRO A 52 -1.67 3.01 7.19
C PRO A 52 -2.72 2.15 6.48
N THR A 53 -3.19 2.60 5.32
CA THR A 53 -3.93 1.75 4.37
C THR A 53 -3.19 1.75 3.05
N PHE A 54 -2.90 0.58 2.49
CA PHE A 54 -2.25 0.44 1.19
C PHE A 54 -3.30 0.07 0.17
N ILE A 55 -3.50 0.93 -0.83
CA ILE A 55 -4.46 0.70 -1.90
C ILE A 55 -3.67 0.39 -3.16
N LEU A 56 -3.94 -0.78 -3.75
CA LEU A 56 -3.48 -1.12 -5.09
C LEU A 56 -4.52 -0.60 -6.08
N ALA A 57 -4.09 0.20 -7.05
CA ALA A 57 -4.99 0.78 -8.03
C ALA A 57 -4.36 0.79 -9.42
N GLN A 58 -5.21 0.63 -10.44
CA GLN A 58 -4.83 0.73 -11.85
C GLN A 58 -5.94 1.46 -12.61
N ASN A 59 -5.57 2.39 -13.48
CA ASN A 59 -6.50 3.19 -14.29
C ASN A 59 -7.62 3.86 -13.48
N GLY A 60 -7.29 4.38 -12.31
CA GLY A 60 -8.26 5.05 -11.43
C GLY A 60 -9.26 4.10 -10.74
N ARG A 61 -9.03 2.78 -10.80
CA ARG A 61 -9.84 1.79 -10.10
C ARG A 61 -9.04 1.09 -9.02
N GLU A 62 -9.63 0.96 -7.84
CA GLU A 62 -9.08 0.14 -6.76
C GLU A 62 -9.18 -1.35 -7.12
N LEU A 63 -8.08 -2.07 -6.95
CA LEU A 63 -7.96 -3.51 -7.18
C LEU A 63 -7.95 -4.30 -5.87
N GLY A 64 -7.56 -3.65 -4.78
CA GLY A 64 -7.55 -4.22 -3.44
C GLY A 64 -6.88 -3.27 -2.44
N ARG A 65 -6.97 -3.61 -1.16
CA ARG A 65 -6.30 -2.86 -0.09
C ARG A 65 -5.83 -3.72 1.07
N ILE A 66 -4.79 -3.24 1.75
CA ILE A 66 -4.29 -3.73 3.03
C ILE A 66 -4.59 -2.65 4.07
N THR A 67 -5.21 -3.04 5.19
CA THR A 67 -5.57 -2.10 6.27
C THR A 67 -4.73 -2.38 7.51
N GLY A 68 -4.00 -1.36 7.97
CA GLY A 68 -3.07 -1.47 9.08
C GLY A 68 -1.70 -1.99 8.69
N TYR A 69 -0.86 -2.21 9.70
CA TYR A 69 0.48 -2.76 9.53
C TYR A 69 0.94 -3.52 10.79
N PRO A 70 0.66 -4.83 10.87
CA PRO A 70 1.09 -5.66 12.01
C PRO A 70 2.61 -5.93 11.99
N GLY A 71 3.22 -5.97 10.80
CA GLY A 71 4.67 -6.11 10.60
C GLY A 71 5.02 -6.51 9.16
N GLN A 72 6.32 -6.52 8.84
CA GLN A 72 6.81 -6.70 7.47
C GLN A 72 6.38 -8.03 6.82
N LEU A 73 6.39 -9.14 7.57
CA LEU A 73 6.06 -10.46 7.03
C LEU A 73 4.62 -10.52 6.50
N TYR A 74 3.67 -10.03 7.31
CA TYR A 74 2.27 -9.92 6.93
C TYR A 74 2.07 -8.98 5.74
N PHE A 75 2.75 -7.83 5.74
CA PHE A 75 2.64 -6.88 4.62
C PHE A 75 3.06 -7.52 3.29
N TRP A 76 4.18 -8.23 3.26
CA TRP A 76 4.65 -8.86 2.03
C TRP A 76 3.75 -10.02 1.59
N GLU A 77 3.22 -10.79 2.53
CA GLU A 77 2.26 -11.86 2.23
C GLU A 77 0.96 -11.29 1.63
N GLU A 78 0.33 -10.32 2.29
CA GLU A 78 -0.91 -9.71 1.81
C GLU A 78 -0.70 -8.95 0.50
N LEU A 79 0.44 -8.27 0.33
CA LEU A 79 0.77 -7.59 -0.92
C LEU A 79 0.92 -8.61 -2.06
N SER A 80 1.61 -9.72 -1.83
CA SER A 80 1.77 -10.80 -2.81
C SER A 80 0.41 -11.37 -3.22
N GLN A 81 -0.49 -11.62 -2.27
CA GLN A 81 -1.83 -12.12 -2.55
C GLN A 81 -2.64 -11.09 -3.35
N MET A 82 -2.68 -9.84 -2.89
CA MET A 82 -3.41 -8.75 -3.54
C MET A 82 -2.93 -8.51 -4.98
N MET A 83 -1.62 -8.53 -5.23
CA MET A 83 -1.04 -8.38 -6.57
C MET A 83 -1.37 -9.59 -7.45
N SER A 84 -1.32 -10.81 -6.90
CA SER A 84 -1.67 -12.03 -7.65
C SER A 84 -3.14 -12.03 -8.07
N SER A 85 -4.06 -11.66 -7.17
CA SER A 85 -5.48 -11.51 -7.48
C SER A 85 -5.74 -10.43 -8.54
N ALA A 86 -4.88 -9.41 -8.61
CA ALA A 86 -4.91 -8.37 -9.63
C ALA A 86 -4.24 -8.77 -10.96
N GLY A 87 -3.70 -9.99 -11.07
CA GLY A 87 -2.97 -10.44 -12.27
C GLY A 87 -1.59 -9.81 -12.44
N ILE A 88 -1.01 -9.25 -11.38
CA ILE A 88 0.34 -8.67 -11.38
C ILE A 88 1.31 -9.70 -10.83
N ASN A 89 2.08 -10.34 -11.71
CA ASN A 89 3.11 -11.29 -11.27
C ASN A 89 4.44 -10.57 -11.01
N THR A 90 4.88 -10.58 -9.75
CA THR A 90 6.17 -10.01 -9.31
C THR A 90 7.22 -11.06 -9.01
N LYS A 91 6.83 -12.34 -9.02
CA LYS A 91 7.73 -13.48 -8.87
C LYS A 91 8.15 -13.94 -10.27
N GLY A 92 9.35 -13.51 -10.67
CA GLY A 92 10.08 -14.12 -11.78
C GLY A 92 10.64 -15.48 -11.39
#